data_AF-A0A5M9MRP0-F1
#
_entry.id   AF-A0A5M9MRP0-F1
#
_cell.length_a   1.000
_cell.length_b   1.000
_cell.length_c   1.000
_cell.angle_alpha   90.00
_cell.angle_beta   90.00
_cell.angle_gamma   90.00
#
_symmetry.space_group_name_H-M   'P 1'
#
loop_
_entity.id
_entity.type
_entity.pdbx_description
1 polymer ?
#
loop_
_entity_poly.entity_id
_entity_poly.type
_entity_poly.pdbx_seq_one_letter_code
_entity_poly.pdbx_strand_id
1 'polypeptide(L)'
;MSIANKFSGKPCEVKITGTVNDIIEEGAYADVAVKLGRIKILKKTFDVCEAFRDYNTTIQCPVKPGSYEVTHTVHLPREIPLI
;
A
#
# COMPACT_ATOMS: atom_id res chain seq x y z
N MET A 1 0.75 -3.90 -28.01
CA MET A 1 0.32 -3.54 -26.64
C MET A 1 0.48 -4.76 -25.76
N SER A 2 1.61 -4.91 -25.06
CA SER A 2 1.81 -5.99 -24.09
C SER A 2 2.12 -5.33 -22.75
N ILE A 3 1.14 -5.35 -21.84
CA ILE A 3 1.33 -4.99 -20.44
C ILE A 3 1.97 -6.21 -19.79
N ALA A 4 3.25 -6.45 -20.05
CA ALA A 4 4.00 -7.48 -19.34
C ALA A 4 4.19 -7.02 -17.89
N ASN A 5 3.82 -7.87 -16.95
CA ASN A 5 3.93 -7.67 -15.51
C ASN A 5 5.37 -7.24 -15.14
N LYS A 6 5.60 -5.93 -14.99
CA LYS A 6 6.93 -5.33 -14.89
C LYS A 6 7.69 -5.75 -13.61
N PHE A 7 7.00 -6.34 -12.63
CA PHE A 7 7.54 -6.50 -11.28
C PHE A 7 7.39 -7.90 -10.65
N SER A 8 6.91 -8.93 -11.37
CA SER A 8 6.84 -10.30 -10.82
C SER A 8 8.22 -10.84 -10.46
N GLY A 9 8.40 -11.25 -9.20
CA GLY A 9 9.68 -11.74 -8.69
C GLY A 9 10.78 -10.69 -8.60
N LYS A 10 10.44 -9.40 -8.66
CA LYS A 10 11.39 -8.28 -8.62
C LYS A 10 11.05 -7.32 -7.49
N PRO A 11 12.04 -6.58 -6.95
CA PRO A 11 11.76 -5.47 -6.06
C PRO A 11 10.94 -4.40 -6.80
N CYS A 12 9.90 -3.92 -6.14
CA CYS A 12 9.06 -2.81 -6.58
C CYS A 12 9.26 -1.67 -5.60
N GLU A 13 9.89 -0.59 -6.06
CA GLU A 13 9.99 0.65 -5.30
C GLU A 13 8.70 1.45 -5.50
N VAL A 14 8.09 1.83 -4.39
CA VAL A 14 6.89 2.65 -4.33
C VAL A 14 7.25 3.96 -3.66
N LYS A 15 7.13 5.04 -4.42
CA LYS A 15 7.32 6.41 -3.94
C LYS A 15 5.97 7.12 -3.85
N ILE A 16 5.60 7.55 -2.67
CA ILE A 16 4.34 8.21 -2.36
C ILE A 16 4.65 9.63 -1.91
N THR A 17 4.02 10.60 -2.56
CA THR A 17 3.94 11.99 -2.10
C THR A 17 2.47 12.32 -1.86
N GLY A 18 2.17 12.91 -0.71
CA GLY A 18 0.80 13.21 -0.35
C GLY A 18 0.69 14.25 0.76
N THR A 19 -0.51 14.81 0.90
CA THR A 19 -0.82 15.78 1.95
C THR A 19 -1.91 15.22 2.85
N VAL A 20 -1.62 15.21 4.15
CA VAL A 20 -2.57 14.89 5.21
C VAL A 20 -3.28 16.19 5.59
N ASN A 21 -4.60 16.24 5.44
CA ASN A 21 -5.39 17.44 5.71
C ASN A 21 -5.86 17.51 7.16
N ASP A 22 -6.18 16.35 7.75
CA ASP A 22 -6.65 16.19 9.12
C ASP A 22 -5.80 15.16 9.85
N ILE A 23 -5.76 15.24 11.18
CA ILE A 23 -4.98 14.31 11.99
C ILE A 23 -5.47 12.86 11.78
N ILE A 24 -4.54 11.95 11.51
CA ILE A 24 -4.82 10.52 11.43
C ILE A 24 -4.46 9.91 12.79
N GLU A 25 -5.48 9.45 13.51
CA GLU A 25 -5.34 8.87 14.85
C GLU A 25 -5.17 7.34 14.79
N GLU A 26 -4.83 6.76 15.95
CA GLU A 26 -4.73 5.31 16.12
C GLU A 26 -6.09 4.63 15.83
N GLY A 27 -6.07 3.47 15.17
CA GLY A 27 -7.28 2.76 14.74
C GLY A 27 -7.86 3.22 13.40
N ALA A 28 -7.18 4.12 12.67
CA ALA A 28 -7.51 4.43 11.28
C ALA A 28 -7.40 3.17 10.41
N TYR A 29 -8.36 2.96 9.51
CA TYR A 29 -8.44 1.74 8.70
C TYR A 29 -8.55 2.01 7.20
N ALA A 30 -8.05 1.07 6.41
CA ALA A 30 -8.12 1.05 4.95
C ALA A 30 -8.80 -0.23 4.46
N ASP A 31 -9.85 -0.07 3.66
CA ASP A 31 -10.51 -1.17 2.98
C ASP A 31 -9.84 -1.48 1.63
N VAL A 32 -9.28 -2.68 1.52
CA VAL A 32 -8.61 -3.16 0.32
C VAL A 32 -9.47 -4.21 -0.36
N ALA A 33 -9.73 -3.99 -1.66
CA ALA A 33 -10.44 -4.93 -2.51
C ALA A 33 -9.63 -5.24 -3.78
N VAL A 34 -9.27 -6.51 -3.98
CA VAL A 34 -8.57 -6.98 -5.18
C VAL A 34 -9.57 -7.70 -6.08
N LYS A 35 -9.59 -7.33 -7.35
CA LYS A 35 -10.44 -7.94 -8.37
C LYS A 35 -9.60 -8.66 -9.41
N LEU A 36 -10.10 -9.82 -9.84
CA LEU A 36 -9.59 -10.56 -10.99
C LEU A 36 -10.74 -10.73 -11.98
N GLY A 37 -10.70 -9.99 -13.09
CA GLY A 37 -11.83 -9.88 -14.01
C GLY A 37 -13.10 -9.36 -13.33
N ARG A 38 -14.17 -10.16 -13.33
CA ARG A 38 -15.47 -9.81 -12.72
C ARG A 38 -15.63 -10.25 -11.26
N ILE A 39 -14.64 -10.94 -10.69
CA ILE A 39 -14.71 -11.51 -9.34
C ILE A 39 -13.83 -10.69 -8.39
N LYS A 40 -14.25 -10.54 -7.13
CA LYS A 40 -13.42 -10.00 -6.03
C LYS A 40 -12.72 -11.17 -5.34
N ILE A 41 -11.40 -11.24 -5.41
CA ILE A 41 -10.60 -12.34 -4.84
C ILE A 41 -10.12 -12.06 -3.41
N LEU A 42 -10.01 -10.78 -3.05
CA LEU A 42 -9.66 -10.36 -1.70
C LEU A 42 -10.52 -9.17 -1.33
N LYS A 43 -11.09 -9.21 -0.12
CA LYS A 43 -11.65 -8.05 0.57
C LYS A 43 -11.12 -8.11 1.99
N LYS A 44 -10.31 -7.14 2.39
CA LYS A 44 -9.70 -7.09 3.71
C LYS A 44 -9.61 -5.64 4.18
N THR A 45 -9.85 -5.45 5.47
CA THR A 45 -9.64 -4.17 6.15
C THR A 45 -8.31 -4.27 6.88
N PHE A 46 -7.48 -3.23 6.77
CA PHE A 46 -6.18 -3.12 7.43
C PHE A 46 -6.19 -1.91 8.36
N ASP A 47 -5.56 -2.05 9.52
CA ASP A 47 -5.20 -0.89 10.35
C ASP A 47 -4.00 -0.18 9.69
N VAL A 48 -4.18 1.11 9.42
CA VAL A 48 -3.19 1.94 8.71
C VAL A 48 -1.98 2.20 9.60
N CYS A 49 -2.21 2.43 10.89
CA CYS A 49 -1.15 2.71 11.85
C CYS A 49 -0.31 1.46 12.13
N GLU A 50 -0.95 0.29 12.24
CA GLU A 50 -0.26 -0.99 12.34
C GLU A 50 0.57 -1.27 11.07
N ALA A 51 0.00 -1.06 9.89
CA ALA A 51 0.73 -1.22 8.64
C ALA A 51 1.97 -0.32 8.55
N PHE A 52 1.88 0.95 8.96
CA PHE A 52 3.04 1.84 8.99
C PHE A 52 4.16 1.38 9.94
N ARG A 53 3.79 0.73 11.06
CA ARG A 53 4.74 0.10 11.99
C ARG A 53 5.38 -1.15 11.40
N ASP A 54 4.56 -2.04 10.83
CA ASP A 54 5.02 -3.31 10.23
C ASP A 54 6.03 -3.09 9.10
N TYR A 55 5.81 -2.06 8.29
CA TYR A 55 6.70 -1.68 7.20
C TYR A 55 7.81 -0.70 7.61
N ASN A 56 7.92 -0.39 8.91
CA ASN A 56 8.91 0.53 9.50
C ASN A 56 9.03 1.84 8.70
N THR A 57 7.88 2.44 8.37
CA THR A 57 7.85 3.65 7.57
C THR A 57 8.24 4.88 8.39
N THR A 58 8.68 5.95 7.72
CA THR A 58 9.01 7.23 8.37
C THR A 58 7.78 7.94 8.97
N ILE A 59 6.57 7.54 8.57
CA ILE A 59 5.31 8.05 9.10
C ILE A 59 4.88 7.16 10.26
N GLN A 60 4.53 7.78 11.39
CA GLN A 60 4.02 7.07 12.56
C GLN A 60 2.78 7.80 13.09
N CYS A 61 1.81 7.04 13.58
CA CYS A 61 0.60 7.60 14.18
C CYS A 61 0.90 8.19 15.58
N PRO A 62 0.21 9.29 15.97
CA PRO A 62 -0.75 10.05 15.18
C PRO A 62 -0.07 10.91 14.10
N VAL A 63 -0.59 10.86 12.87
CA VAL A 63 -0.03 11.61 11.73
C VAL A 63 -0.67 12.99 11.68
N LYS A 64 0.15 14.04 11.81
CA LYS A 64 -0.34 15.42 11.79
C LYS A 64 -0.64 15.90 10.35
N PRO A 65 -1.46 16.96 10.20
CA PRO A 65 -1.60 17.61 8.90
C PRO A 65 -0.25 18.11 8.35
N GLY A 66 -0.02 17.90 7.06
CA GLY A 66 1.24 18.26 6.42
C GLY A 66 1.52 17.46 5.14
N SER A 67 2.60 17.81 4.45
CA SER A 67 3.07 17.09 3.26
C SER A 67 4.10 16.04 3.66
N TYR A 68 3.92 14.83 3.13
CA TYR A 68 4.75 13.68 3.41
C TYR A 68 5.25 13.04 2.12
N GLU A 69 6.46 12.52 2.19
CA GLU A 69 7.07 11.71 1.15
C GLU A 69 7.56 10.41 1.78
N VAL A 70 7.13 9.27 1.23
CA VAL A 70 7.50 7.94 1.69
C VAL A 70 7.97 7.14 0.51
N THR A 71 9.15 6.53 0.65
CA THR A 71 9.67 5.55 -0.31
C THR A 71 9.78 4.22 0.39
N HIS A 72 9.21 3.18 -0.20
CA HIS A 72 9.30 1.83 0.33
C HIS A 72 9.52 0.82 -0.81
N THR A 73 10.36 -0.17 -0.57
CA THR A 73 10.67 -1.20 -1.57
C THR A 73 10.11 -2.54 -1.10
N VAL A 74 9.16 -3.08 -1.86
CA VAL A 74 8.53 -4.38 -1.59
C VAL A 74 9.00 -5.43 -2.57
N HIS A 75 9.14 -6.67 -2.09
CA HIS A 75 9.45 -7.81 -2.96
C HIS A 75 8.15 -8.46 -3.40
N LEU A 76 7.83 -8.38 -4.69
CA LEU A 76 6.62 -8.99 -5.21
C LEU A 76 6.85 -10.48 -5.51
N PRO A 77 5.88 -11.36 -5.17
CA PRO A 77 6.00 -12.79 -5.44
C PRO A 77 6.04 -13.08 -6.95
N ARG A 78 6.54 -14.26 -7.32
CA ARG A 78 6.60 -14.70 -8.73
C ARG A 78 5.26 -15.21 -9.24
N GLU A 79 4.46 -15.74 -8.32
CA GLU A 79 3.22 -16.47 -8.56
C GLU A 79 2.00 -15.54 -8.69
N ILE A 80 2.21 -14.22 -8.89
CA ILE A 80 1.11 -13.27 -9.10
C ILE A 80 0.31 -13.71 -10.34
N PRO A 81 -1.00 -13.98 -10.22
CA PRO A 81 -1.81 -14.42 -11.34
C PRO A 81 -1.77 -13.40 -12.47
N LEU A 82 -1.44 -13.86 -13.68
CA LEU A 82 -1.61 -13.05 -14.89
C LEU A 82 -3.10 -13.01 -15.23
N ILE A 83 -3.60 -11.80 -15.48
CA ILE A 83 -4.97 -11.54 -15.93
C ILE A 83 -4.95 -11.34 -17.44
#